data_AF-A0A2V6UJB3-F1
#
_entry.id   AF-A0A2V6UJB3-F1
#
_cell.length_a   1.000
_cell.length_b   1.000
_cell.length_c   1.000
_cell.angle_alpha   90.00
_cell.angle_beta   90.00
_cell.angle_gamma   90.00
#
_symmetry.space_group_name_H-M   'P 1'
#
loop_
_entity.id
_entity.type
_entity.pdbx_description
1 polymer ?
#
loop_
_entity_poly.entity_id
_entity_poly.type
_entity_poly.pdbx_seq_one_letter_code
_entity_poly.pdbx_strand_id
1 'polypeptide(L)'
;MLHGCVLAMLLGIAATIGAGLAPSAASAAVGSVTVSSPPNVGRIQSGAPDVFIGLTASGYVEEEFFLTGVATKYGKSGTWTSDGLWTVTPTGQEPYTTRVIVRRPAKARDFNGTVLVEWFNVTRGYDAESTFAQTWPLIEREGYAYVGVSAQKVGIDALPVVGNAIRYAAVHSGSPMSTPSTRSPMSSTAS
;
A
#
# COMPACT_ATOMS: atom_id res chain seq x y z
N MET A 1 -35.91 -58.14 -12.05
CA MET A 1 -35.89 -56.85 -11.34
C MET A 1 -35.66 -57.18 -9.87
N LEU A 2 -34.41 -57.14 -9.42
CA LEU A 2 -33.95 -57.72 -8.16
C LEU A 2 -33.53 -56.60 -7.19
N HIS A 3 -34.11 -56.64 -6.00
CA HIS A 3 -33.67 -56.19 -4.67
C HIS A 3 -32.44 -55.27 -4.53
N GLY A 4 -32.60 -54.20 -3.75
CA GLY A 4 -31.50 -53.41 -3.22
C GLY A 4 -31.91 -52.44 -2.11
N CYS A 5 -32.19 -52.97 -0.92
CA CYS A 5 -32.12 -52.20 0.32
C CYS A 5 -30.68 -51.72 0.54
N VAL A 6 -30.45 -50.42 0.75
CA VAL A 6 -29.30 -49.97 1.54
C VAL A 6 -29.78 -49.00 2.61
N LEU A 7 -29.56 -49.49 3.82
CA LEU A 7 -29.82 -48.91 5.13
C LEU A 7 -28.91 -47.70 5.39
N ALA A 8 -29.43 -46.80 6.22
CA ALA A 8 -28.82 -45.58 6.71
C ALA A 8 -27.39 -45.72 7.27
N MET A 9 -26.58 -44.68 7.06
CA MET A 9 -25.66 -44.15 8.07
C MET A 9 -25.70 -42.62 8.03
N LEU A 10 -26.55 -42.04 8.87
CA LEU A 10 -26.45 -40.64 9.30
C LEU A 10 -25.41 -40.58 10.42
N LEU A 11 -24.16 -40.25 10.11
CA LEU A 11 -23.23 -39.75 11.12
C LEU A 11 -23.48 -38.25 11.29
N GLY A 12 -24.19 -37.90 12.35
CA GLY A 12 -24.24 -36.53 12.85
C GLY A 12 -22.89 -36.14 13.44
N ILE A 13 -22.16 -35.27 12.76
CA ILE A 13 -21.11 -34.48 13.40
C ILE A 13 -21.78 -33.20 13.88
N ALA A 14 -22.15 -33.18 15.17
CA ALA A 14 -22.44 -31.95 15.87
C ALA A 14 -21.14 -31.16 16.03
N ALA A 15 -20.80 -30.32 15.04
CA ALA A 15 -19.75 -29.34 15.20
C ALA A 15 -20.30 -28.20 16.06
N THR A 16 -20.06 -28.27 17.37
CA THR A 16 -20.09 -27.08 18.22
C THR A 16 -18.93 -26.18 17.80
N ILE A 17 -19.17 -25.28 16.84
CA ILE A 17 -18.24 -24.17 16.61
C ILE A 17 -18.49 -23.20 17.75
N GLY A 18 -17.66 -23.30 18.78
CA GLY A 18 -17.60 -22.32 19.84
C GLY A 18 -17.41 -20.94 19.23
N ALA A 19 -18.25 -20.00 19.65
CA ALA A 19 -18.05 -18.59 19.36
C ALA A 19 -16.75 -18.15 20.05
N GLY A 20 -15.61 -18.39 19.41
CA GLY A 20 -14.36 -17.75 19.76
C GLY A 20 -14.59 -16.26 19.56
N LEU A 21 -14.64 -15.51 20.66
CA LEU A 21 -14.54 -14.07 20.63
C LEU A 21 -13.19 -13.76 19.97
N ALA A 22 -13.20 -13.48 18.67
CA ALA A 22 -12.07 -12.86 18.02
C ALA A 22 -11.81 -11.56 18.81
N PRO A 23 -10.58 -11.31 19.30
CA PRO A 23 -10.29 -10.03 19.92
C PRO A 23 -10.65 -8.96 18.90
N SER A 24 -11.60 -8.10 19.24
CA SER A 24 -11.88 -6.90 18.47
C SER A 24 -10.59 -6.11 18.47
N ALA A 25 -9.85 -6.15 17.37
CA ALA A 25 -8.76 -5.23 17.15
C ALA A 25 -9.40 -3.85 17.22
N ALA A 26 -9.14 -3.13 18.32
CA ALA A 26 -9.56 -1.75 18.45
C ALA A 26 -9.10 -1.04 17.18
N SER A 27 -10.04 -0.46 16.44
CA SER A 27 -9.70 0.38 15.29
C SER A 27 -8.77 1.47 15.83
N ALA A 28 -7.48 1.35 15.56
CA ALA A 28 -6.54 2.38 15.91
C ALA A 28 -7.04 3.65 15.22
N ALA A 29 -7.37 4.67 16.01
CA ALA A 29 -7.86 5.93 15.46
C ALA A 29 -6.84 6.41 14.43
N VAL A 30 -7.25 6.43 13.16
CA VAL A 30 -6.43 7.00 12.10
C VAL A 30 -6.34 8.49 12.42
N GLY A 31 -5.14 8.98 12.71
CA GLY A 31 -4.91 10.40 12.93
C GLY A 31 -5.41 11.22 11.73
N SER A 32 -5.66 12.51 11.92
CA SER A 32 -6.10 13.37 10.83
C SER A 32 -5.11 13.34 9.66
N VAL A 33 -5.58 12.99 8.47
CA VAL A 33 -4.80 13.03 7.21
C VAL A 33 -5.23 14.25 6.43
N THR A 34 -4.25 15.02 5.94
CA THR A 34 -4.48 16.12 4.99
C THR A 34 -4.25 15.62 3.58
N VAL A 35 -5.15 15.98 2.67
CA VAL A 35 -5.04 15.68 1.24
C VAL A 35 -4.67 16.95 0.49
N SER A 36 -3.65 16.88 -0.37
CA SER A 36 -3.25 17.99 -1.24
C SER A 36 -2.93 17.50 -2.64
N SER A 37 -3.00 18.39 -3.63
CA SER A 37 -2.51 18.10 -4.97
C SER A 37 -1.00 18.29 -5.03
N PRO A 38 -0.27 17.44 -5.80
CA PRO A 38 1.15 17.63 -6.04
C PRO A 38 1.40 18.91 -6.86
N PRO A 39 2.64 19.47 -6.82
CA PRO A 39 3.03 20.56 -7.70
C PRO A 39 2.75 20.23 -9.18
N ASN A 40 2.24 21.20 -9.94
CA ASN A 40 1.95 21.05 -11.37
C ASN A 40 3.23 21.10 -12.24
N VAL A 41 4.15 20.19 -11.99
CA VAL A 41 5.40 19.99 -12.73
C VAL A 41 5.66 18.51 -12.93
N GLY A 42 6.25 18.14 -14.07
CA GLY A 42 6.46 16.76 -14.45
C GLY A 42 5.17 15.98 -14.69
N ARG A 43 5.30 14.67 -14.94
CA ARG A 43 4.17 13.73 -15.07
C ARG A 43 3.93 12.95 -13.77
N ILE A 44 2.74 12.39 -13.64
CA ILE A 44 2.49 11.33 -12.64
C ILE A 44 3.40 10.15 -12.97
N GLN A 45 4.18 9.70 -11.99
CA GLN A 45 5.12 8.58 -12.16
C GLN A 45 4.49 7.32 -11.58
N SER A 46 4.06 6.37 -12.40
CA SER A 46 3.46 5.12 -11.95
C SER A 46 4.06 3.97 -12.75
N GLY A 47 4.82 3.07 -12.10
CA GLY A 47 5.50 2.01 -12.85
C GLY A 47 6.90 2.38 -13.33
N ALA A 48 7.34 1.62 -14.34
CA ALA A 48 8.67 1.77 -14.91
C ALA A 48 8.88 3.20 -15.45
N PRO A 49 10.10 3.77 -15.31
CA PRO A 49 10.40 5.02 -15.97
C PRO A 49 10.14 4.87 -17.47
N ASP A 50 9.33 5.79 -18.01
CA ASP A 50 8.99 5.96 -19.42
C ASP A 50 7.95 5.00 -20.01
N VAL A 51 7.31 4.20 -19.16
CA VAL A 51 6.07 3.50 -19.54
C VAL A 51 4.88 4.34 -19.10
N PHE A 52 3.99 4.67 -20.04
CA PHE A 52 2.77 5.42 -19.77
C PHE A 52 1.57 4.69 -20.38
N ILE A 53 0.53 4.47 -19.57
CA ILE A 53 -0.75 3.93 -20.01
C ILE A 53 -1.72 5.11 -20.07
N GLY A 54 -2.03 5.55 -21.29
CA GLY A 54 -2.92 6.68 -21.51
C GLY A 54 -4.39 6.29 -21.40
N LEU A 55 -5.07 6.82 -20.39
CA LEU A 55 -6.49 6.52 -20.07
C LEU A 55 -7.46 7.61 -20.54
N THR A 56 -6.97 8.78 -20.95
CA THR A 56 -7.86 9.89 -21.32
C THR A 56 -8.71 9.57 -22.56
N ALA A 57 -8.16 8.80 -23.50
CA ALA A 57 -8.86 8.41 -24.72
C ALA A 57 -10.05 7.45 -24.46
N SER A 58 -10.08 6.77 -23.31
CA SER A 58 -11.15 5.84 -22.90
C SER A 58 -12.23 6.49 -22.02
N GLY A 59 -12.12 7.79 -21.74
CA GLY A 59 -13.05 8.50 -20.86
C GLY A 59 -12.72 8.37 -19.37
N TYR A 60 -11.50 7.96 -19.03
CA TYR A 60 -10.99 7.96 -17.66
C TYR A 60 -10.22 9.24 -17.34
N VAL A 61 -10.21 9.60 -16.06
CA VAL A 61 -9.33 10.63 -15.51
C VAL A 61 -8.29 9.98 -14.62
N GLU A 62 -7.08 10.54 -14.64
CA GLU A 62 -5.99 10.18 -13.74
C GLU A 62 -5.63 11.41 -12.90
N GLU A 63 -5.65 11.24 -11.58
CA GLU A 63 -5.35 12.29 -10.61
C GLU A 63 -4.36 11.75 -9.58
N GLU A 64 -3.49 12.60 -9.05
CA GLU A 64 -2.56 12.26 -7.99
C GLU A 64 -2.80 13.16 -6.80
N PHE A 65 -2.70 12.59 -5.60
CA PHE A 65 -2.87 13.30 -4.34
C PHE A 65 -1.77 12.93 -3.36
N PHE A 66 -1.27 13.90 -2.61
CA PHE A 66 -0.42 13.69 -1.45
C PHE A 66 -1.27 13.54 -0.20
N LEU A 67 -0.89 12.57 0.63
CA LEU A 67 -1.50 12.28 1.92
C LEU A 67 -0.47 12.56 3.01
N THR A 68 -0.69 13.62 3.77
CA THR A 68 0.20 14.05 4.86
C THR A 68 -0.44 13.78 6.21
N GLY A 69 0.34 13.22 7.13
CA GLY A 69 -0.14 12.91 8.47
C GLY A 69 1.00 12.64 9.46
N VAL A 70 0.63 12.14 10.63
CA VAL A 70 1.57 11.73 11.67
C VAL A 70 1.28 10.28 12.04
N ALA A 71 2.25 9.40 11.80
CA ALA A 71 2.15 7.97 12.10
C ALA A 71 2.68 7.68 13.52
N THR A 72 2.09 6.70 14.20
CA THR A 72 2.67 6.17 15.45
C THR A 72 3.78 5.18 15.10
N LYS A 73 4.95 5.38 15.68
CA LYS A 73 6.08 4.45 15.59
C LYS A 73 5.88 3.34 16.61
N TYR A 74 6.17 2.13 16.20
CA TYR A 74 6.09 0.95 17.06
C TYR A 74 7.47 0.33 17.22
N GLY A 75 7.83 0.01 18.45
CA GLY A 75 9.03 -0.73 18.80
C GLY A 75 8.69 -2.14 19.29
N LYS A 76 9.74 -2.96 19.39
CA LYS A 76 9.66 -4.31 19.94
C LYS A 76 9.23 -4.27 21.41
N SER A 77 8.26 -5.09 21.76
CA SER A 77 7.86 -5.36 23.14
C SER A 77 8.11 -6.82 23.48
N GLY A 78 8.88 -7.07 24.53
CA GLY A 78 9.28 -8.42 24.92
C GLY A 78 10.18 -9.14 23.91
N THR A 79 10.14 -10.47 23.93
CA THR A 79 10.93 -11.32 23.02
C THR A 79 10.07 -11.73 21.84
N TRP A 80 10.47 -11.31 20.64
CA TRP A 80 9.88 -11.80 19.39
C TRP A 80 10.44 -13.17 19.05
N THR A 81 9.56 -14.10 18.73
CA THR A 81 9.80 -15.47 18.27
C THR A 81 9.57 -15.59 16.77
N SER A 82 9.78 -16.75 16.17
CA SER A 82 9.61 -16.96 14.71
C SER A 82 8.16 -17.24 14.28
N ASP A 83 7.19 -17.15 15.19
CA ASP A 83 5.77 -17.44 14.94
C ASP A 83 5.01 -16.29 14.27
N GLY A 84 5.61 -15.10 14.18
CA GLY A 84 4.99 -13.89 13.63
C GLY A 84 3.96 -13.23 14.56
N LEU A 85 3.79 -13.72 15.79
CA LEU A 85 2.87 -13.17 16.78
C LEU A 85 3.61 -12.23 17.73
N TRP A 86 3.90 -11.03 17.22
CA TRP A 86 4.77 -10.07 17.90
C TRP A 86 3.98 -9.00 18.64
N THR A 87 4.34 -8.79 19.90
CA THR A 87 3.86 -7.63 20.65
C THR A 87 4.71 -6.41 20.31
N VAL A 88 4.03 -5.29 20.13
CA VAL A 88 4.65 -3.98 19.86
C VAL A 88 4.21 -2.96 20.91
N THR A 89 5.05 -1.95 21.15
CA THR A 89 4.72 -0.80 21.98
C THR A 89 4.93 0.49 21.20
N PRO A 90 4.06 1.51 21.35
CA PRO A 90 4.30 2.83 20.79
C PRO A 90 5.63 3.39 21.30
N THR A 91 6.47 3.89 20.40
CA THR A 91 7.78 4.48 20.72
C THR A 91 7.90 5.94 20.32
N GLY A 92 6.90 6.49 19.63
CA GLY A 92 6.87 7.89 19.25
C GLY A 92 5.90 8.17 18.11
N GLN A 93 6.00 9.37 17.56
CA GLN A 93 5.24 9.82 16.40
C GLN A 93 6.20 10.26 15.29
N GLU A 94 5.79 10.10 14.03
CA GLU A 94 6.61 10.43 12.87
C GLU A 94 5.75 11.09 11.78
N PRO A 95 6.06 12.33 11.36
CA PRO A 95 5.36 12.93 10.23
C PRO A 95 5.71 12.20 8.93
N TYR A 96 4.73 12.06 8.05
CA TYR A 96 4.91 11.47 6.74
C TYR A 96 4.12 12.24 5.68
N THR A 97 4.58 12.15 4.45
CA THR A 97 3.82 12.50 3.26
C THR A 97 3.99 11.37 2.25
N THR A 98 2.90 10.67 1.95
CA THR A 98 2.85 9.67 0.88
C THR A 98 1.95 10.17 -0.25
N ARG A 99 1.66 9.33 -1.25
CA ARG A 99 0.78 9.65 -2.36
C ARG A 99 -0.17 8.50 -2.70
N VAL A 100 -1.24 8.88 -3.38
CA VAL A 100 -2.15 7.98 -4.10
C VAL A 100 -2.35 8.47 -5.53
N ILE A 101 -2.53 7.53 -6.45
CA ILE A 101 -2.93 7.78 -7.83
C ILE A 101 -4.34 7.23 -8.01
N VAL A 102 -5.28 8.09 -8.39
CA VAL A 102 -6.68 7.74 -8.59
C VAL A 102 -6.96 7.74 -10.09
N ARG A 103 -7.47 6.62 -10.59
CA ARG A 103 -7.96 6.46 -11.96
C ARG A 103 -9.40 6.04 -11.93
N ARG A 104 -10.28 6.77 -12.59
CA ARG A 104 -11.72 6.51 -12.54
C ARG A 104 -12.40 7.00 -13.81
N PRO A 105 -13.61 6.49 -14.12
CA PRO A 105 -14.43 7.09 -15.17
C PRO A 105 -14.66 8.59 -14.91
N ALA A 106 -14.58 9.39 -15.97
CA ALA A 106 -14.82 10.83 -15.90
C ALA A 106 -16.26 11.16 -15.51
N LYS A 107 -17.23 10.31 -15.92
CA LYS A 107 -18.65 10.46 -15.61
C LYS A 107 -19.05 9.43 -14.56
N ALA A 108 -19.73 9.88 -13.51
CA ALA A 108 -20.17 9.02 -12.41
C ALA A 108 -21.06 7.85 -12.85
N ARG A 109 -21.87 8.04 -13.91
CA ARG A 109 -22.75 6.98 -14.45
C ARG A 109 -21.99 5.80 -15.10
N ASP A 110 -20.73 6.01 -15.45
CA ASP A 110 -19.87 5.01 -16.08
C ASP A 110 -19.05 4.23 -15.03
N PHE A 111 -19.16 4.60 -13.74
CA PHE A 111 -18.55 3.89 -12.61
C PHE A 111 -19.43 2.73 -12.14
N ASN A 112 -18.83 1.55 -11.97
CA ASN A 112 -19.55 0.32 -11.61
C ASN A 112 -19.77 0.12 -10.10
N GLY A 113 -19.34 1.06 -9.27
CA GLY A 113 -19.49 0.98 -7.81
C GLY A 113 -18.32 0.32 -7.08
N THR A 114 -17.30 -0.20 -7.78
CA THR A 114 -16.17 -0.92 -7.17
C THR A 114 -14.84 -0.17 -7.32
N VAL A 115 -14.16 0.04 -6.19
CA VAL A 115 -12.81 0.61 -6.14
C VAL A 115 -11.79 -0.50 -5.93
N LEU A 116 -10.84 -0.64 -6.85
CA LEU A 116 -9.68 -1.50 -6.73
C LEU A 116 -8.55 -0.70 -6.08
N VAL A 117 -7.99 -1.21 -4.98
CA VAL A 117 -6.87 -0.54 -4.29
C VAL A 117 -5.63 -1.41 -4.44
N GLU A 118 -4.59 -0.86 -5.06
CA GLU A 118 -3.29 -1.52 -5.21
C GLU A 118 -2.27 -0.87 -4.28
N TRP A 119 -1.66 -1.69 -3.43
CA TRP A 119 -0.38 -1.36 -2.83
C TRP A 119 0.71 -1.61 -3.87
N PHE A 120 1.50 -0.58 -4.22
CA PHE A 120 2.53 -0.72 -5.26
C PHE A 120 3.65 -1.70 -4.91
N ASN A 121 4.01 -2.54 -5.87
CA ASN A 121 5.18 -3.40 -5.80
C ASN A 121 6.47 -2.55 -5.80
N VAL A 122 7.49 -2.92 -5.04
CA VAL A 122 8.78 -2.20 -5.01
C VAL A 122 9.99 -3.08 -5.31
N THR A 123 9.78 -4.29 -5.84
CA THR A 123 10.86 -5.27 -6.11
C THR A 123 11.93 -4.69 -7.05
N ARG A 124 11.57 -3.74 -7.90
CA ARG A 124 12.49 -3.04 -8.82
C ARG A 124 13.17 -1.81 -8.22
N GLY A 125 12.97 -1.53 -6.93
CA GLY A 125 13.53 -0.37 -6.25
C GLY A 125 12.74 0.93 -6.41
N TYR A 126 11.51 0.86 -6.95
CA TYR A 126 10.59 2.00 -7.10
C TYR A 126 9.14 1.51 -7.12
N ASP A 127 8.17 2.41 -6.97
CA ASP A 127 6.73 2.08 -7.08
C ASP A 127 6.35 1.53 -8.46
N ALA A 128 5.95 0.27 -8.50
CA ALA A 128 5.51 -0.42 -9.70
C ALA A 128 4.06 -0.91 -9.58
N GLU A 129 3.20 -0.38 -10.45
CA GLU A 129 1.78 -0.71 -10.57
C GLU A 129 1.53 -2.01 -11.35
N SER A 130 2.06 -3.11 -10.80
CA SER A 130 2.08 -4.40 -11.49
C SER A 130 0.67 -4.93 -11.78
N THR A 131 -0.29 -4.71 -10.87
CA THR A 131 -1.67 -5.14 -11.10
C THR A 131 -2.34 -4.26 -12.14
N PHE A 132 -2.22 -2.94 -12.04
CA PHE A 132 -2.78 -2.02 -13.03
C PHE A 132 -2.27 -2.30 -14.44
N ALA A 133 -0.94 -2.42 -14.61
CA ALA A 133 -0.33 -2.64 -15.91
C ALA A 133 -0.86 -3.90 -16.63
N GLN A 134 -1.29 -4.91 -15.87
CA GLN A 134 -1.84 -6.16 -16.41
C GLN A 134 -3.37 -6.12 -16.60
N THR A 135 -4.08 -5.26 -15.88
CA THR A 135 -5.55 -5.31 -15.78
C THR A 135 -6.25 -4.05 -16.28
N TRP A 136 -5.52 -3.01 -16.69
CA TRP A 136 -6.12 -1.74 -17.13
C TRP A 136 -7.22 -1.89 -18.20
N PRO A 137 -7.16 -2.79 -19.20
CA PRO A 137 -8.26 -2.92 -20.18
C PRO A 137 -9.55 -3.46 -19.55
N LEU A 138 -9.43 -4.29 -18.51
CA LEU A 138 -10.58 -4.77 -17.73
C LEU A 138 -11.13 -3.65 -16.85
N ILE A 139 -10.23 -2.90 -16.19
CA ILE A 139 -10.58 -1.75 -15.35
C ILE A 139 -11.46 -0.79 -16.17
N GLU A 140 -10.99 -0.40 -17.35
CA GLU A 140 -11.71 0.51 -18.23
C GLU A 140 -13.04 -0.06 -18.72
N ARG A 141 -13.01 -1.27 -19.29
CA ARG A 141 -14.19 -1.89 -19.91
C ARG A 141 -15.35 -2.05 -18.93
N GLU A 142 -15.06 -2.42 -17.69
CA GLU A 142 -16.08 -2.68 -16.68
C GLU A 142 -16.40 -1.48 -15.81
N GLY A 143 -15.72 -0.33 -15.97
CA GLY A 143 -16.03 0.89 -15.22
C GLY A 143 -15.50 0.92 -13.78
N TYR A 144 -14.39 0.23 -13.48
CA TYR A 144 -13.80 0.26 -12.13
C TYR A 144 -13.11 1.60 -11.83
N ALA A 145 -13.15 2.02 -10.56
CA ALA A 145 -12.18 2.99 -10.08
C ALA A 145 -10.96 2.24 -9.55
N TYR A 146 -9.76 2.79 -9.73
CA TYR A 146 -8.50 2.24 -9.28
C TYR A 146 -7.76 3.28 -8.42
N VAL A 147 -7.18 2.83 -7.32
CA VAL A 147 -6.35 3.65 -6.43
C VAL A 147 -5.03 2.94 -6.19
N GLY A 148 -3.94 3.47 -6.74
CA GLY A 148 -2.59 3.01 -6.46
C GLY A 148 -2.00 3.75 -5.26
N VAL A 149 -1.37 3.03 -4.34
CA VAL A 149 -0.88 3.57 -3.06
C VAL A 149 0.62 3.34 -2.91
N SER A 150 1.36 4.43 -2.69
CA SER A 150 2.79 4.40 -2.30
C SER A 150 2.94 4.03 -0.82
N ALA A 151 2.74 2.76 -0.50
CA ALA A 151 2.72 2.30 0.90
C ALA A 151 4.11 1.89 1.44
N GLN A 152 5.14 1.84 0.59
CA GLN A 152 6.48 1.37 0.97
C GLN A 152 7.53 2.46 0.92
N LYS A 153 8.42 2.46 1.92
CA LYS A 153 9.57 3.35 2.00
C LYS A 153 10.42 3.33 0.73
N VAL A 154 10.70 2.15 0.17
CA VAL A 154 11.50 2.01 -1.05
C VAL A 154 10.91 2.81 -2.21
N GLY A 155 9.58 2.72 -2.41
CA GLY A 155 8.88 3.46 -3.45
C GLY A 155 8.89 4.96 -3.18
N ILE A 156 8.55 5.36 -1.96
CA ILE A 156 8.56 6.75 -1.49
C ILE A 156 9.93 7.42 -1.73
N ASP A 157 11.01 6.77 -1.30
CA ASP A 157 12.37 7.31 -1.41
C ASP A 157 12.87 7.38 -2.87
N ALA A 158 12.34 6.53 -3.75
CA ALA A 158 12.72 6.52 -5.16
C ALA A 158 12.02 7.61 -6.00
N LEU A 159 10.86 8.11 -5.57
CA LEU A 159 10.03 9.04 -6.36
C LEU A 159 10.77 10.27 -6.89
N PRO A 160 11.57 10.99 -6.08
CA PRO A 160 12.32 12.14 -6.58
C PRO A 160 13.40 11.76 -7.61
N VAL A 161 13.86 10.51 -7.60
CA VAL A 161 14.94 10.00 -8.47
C VAL A 161 14.40 9.49 -9.80
N VAL A 162 13.34 8.67 -9.77
CA VAL A 162 12.76 8.06 -10.99
C VAL A 162 11.67 8.93 -11.62
N GLY A 163 11.13 9.88 -10.86
CA GLY A 163 10.13 10.84 -11.30
C GLY A 163 10.72 12.25 -11.44
N ASN A 164 9.93 13.26 -11.06
CA ASN A 164 10.38 14.65 -11.06
C ASN A 164 10.74 15.07 -9.63
N ALA A 165 12.00 15.42 -9.40
CA ALA A 165 12.50 15.79 -8.07
C ALA A 165 11.75 16.96 -7.43
N ILE A 166 11.31 17.95 -8.22
CA ILE A 166 10.56 19.11 -7.71
C ILE A 166 9.14 18.68 -7.33
N ARG A 167 8.50 17.87 -8.16
CA ARG A 167 7.15 17.34 -7.90
C ARG A 167 7.09 16.57 -6.59
N TYR A 168 8.07 15.71 -6.34
CA TYR A 168 8.07 14.79 -5.20
C TYR A 168 8.93 15.25 -4.02
N ALA A 169 9.40 16.50 -4.00
CA ALA A 169 10.24 17.03 -2.92
C ALA A 169 9.60 16.96 -1.53
N ALA A 170 8.27 17.00 -1.46
CA ALA A 170 7.51 16.93 -0.21
C ALA A 170 7.19 15.49 0.25
N VAL A 171 7.52 14.45 -0.54
CA VAL A 171 7.16 13.05 -0.24
C VAL A 171 8.23 12.41 0.65
N HIS A 172 7.84 11.82 1.78
CA HIS A 172 8.73 11.18 2.74
C HIS A 172 7.99 10.18 3.65
N SER A 173 8.69 9.13 4.09
CA SER A 173 8.17 8.07 4.99
C SER A 173 8.52 8.27 6.46
N GLY A 174 9.05 9.45 6.79
CA GLY A 174 9.49 9.85 8.13
C GLY A 174 10.42 11.06 8.04
N SER A 175 10.94 11.52 9.18
CA SER A 175 12.01 12.53 9.20
C SER A 175 13.16 12.06 8.32
N PRO A 176 13.73 12.93 7.46
CA PRO A 176 14.91 12.57 6.70
C PRO A 176 15.98 12.06 7.66
N MET A 177 16.57 10.91 7.35
CA MET A 177 17.56 10.27 8.21
C MET A 177 18.62 11.32 8.55
N SER A 178 18.84 11.61 9.83
CA SER A 178 19.97 12.43 10.26
C SER A 178 21.21 11.87 9.57
N THR A 179 21.97 12.74 8.90
CA THR A 179 23.18 12.38 8.14
C THR A 179 23.98 11.29 8.85
N PRO A 180 24.50 10.26 8.15
CA PRO A 180 25.28 9.22 8.80
C PRO A 180 26.37 9.88 9.64
N SER A 181 26.42 9.56 10.93
CA SER A 181 27.57 9.86 11.78
C SER A 181 28.82 9.44 11.01
N THR A 182 29.67 10.41 10.70
CA THR A 182 30.98 10.16 10.10
C THR A 182 31.68 9.17 11.00
N ARG A 183 31.84 7.93 10.53
CA ARG A 183 32.57 6.89 11.26
C ARG A 183 34.00 7.41 11.43
N SER A 184 34.38 7.76 12.65
CA SER A 184 35.77 8.09 12.96
C SER A 184 36.64 6.90 12.56
N PRO A 185 37.75 7.09 11.82
CA PRO A 185 38.64 5.99 11.49
C PRO A 185 39.23 5.44 12.79
N MET A 186 39.05 4.14 13.03
CA MET A 186 39.81 3.44 14.07
C MET A 186 41.28 3.49 13.69
N SER A 187 42.09 4.19 14.49
CA SER A 187 43.55 4.15 14.36
C SER A 187 44.04 2.75 14.71
N SER A 188 44.52 2.01 13.72
CA SER A 188 45.27 0.77 13.97
C SER A 188 46.69 1.15 14.42
N THR A 189 46.95 1.09 15.72
CA THR A 189 48.32 0.97 16.22
C THR A 189 48.59 -0.52 16.40
N ALA A 190 49.35 -1.11 15.47
CA ALA A 190 49.94 -2.42 15.67
C ALA A 190 51.16 -2.27 16.58
N SER A 191 51.24 -3.09 17.64
CA SER A 191 52.46 -3.35 18.40
C SER A 191 53.19 -4.55 17.82
#